data_AF-A0A529XHB8-F1
#
_entry.id   AF-A0A529XHB8-F1
#
_cell.length_a   1.000
_cell.length_b   1.000
_cell.length_c   1.000
_cell.angle_alpha   90.00
_cell.angle_beta   90.00
_cell.angle_gamma   90.00
#
_symmetry.space_group_name_H-M   'P 1'
#
loop_
_entity.id
_entity.type
_entity.pdbx_description
1 polymer ?
#
loop_
_entity_poly.entity_id
_entity_poly.type
_entity_poly.pdbx_seq_one_letter_code
_entity_poly.pdbx_strand_id
1 'polypeptide(L)'
;TIVAGLGLAFVFGALANRFRIPPLVGYLVAGVLVGPNTPGFVADASLANELAEIGVILLMFGVGLHFSLKDLLSVRAIAVPGAIVQIGFATLLGVGLAWLLGWPLGAGLVFGLALSVASTVVLLRALQERRLIGTERGRIAVGWLIVEDLAMVLALVLLPALAGVLGGQAQVDDHT
;
A
#
# COMPACT_ATOMS: atom_id res chain seq x y z
N THR A 1 12.05 22.57 12.54
CA THR A 1 11.91 21.11 12.38
C THR A 1 11.61 20.73 10.94
N ILE A 2 10.56 21.27 10.32
CA ILE A 2 10.13 20.96 8.95
C ILE A 2 11.21 21.27 7.89
N VAL A 3 11.86 22.45 7.96
CA VAL A 3 12.92 22.82 6.99
C VAL A 3 14.10 21.84 7.01
N ALA A 4 14.53 21.40 8.20
CA ALA A 4 15.60 20.42 8.34
C ALA A 4 15.17 19.04 7.82
N GLY A 5 13.93 18.61 8.13
CA GLY A 5 13.37 17.35 7.62
C GLY A 5 13.23 17.33 6.09
N LEU A 6 12.67 18.39 5.51
CA LEU A 6 12.56 18.56 4.05
C LEU A 6 13.93 18.68 3.39
N GLY A 7 14.87 19.39 4.01
CA GLY A 7 16.25 19.50 3.53
C GLY A 7 16.96 18.15 3.48
N LEU A 8 16.85 17.35 4.55
CA LEU A 8 17.39 15.98 4.58
C LEU A 8 16.69 15.08 3.56
N ALA A 9 15.36 15.13 3.48
CA ALA A 9 14.60 14.38 2.47
C ALA A 9 15.05 14.74 1.05
N PHE A 10 15.28 16.02 0.75
CA PHE A 10 15.80 16.47 -0.53
C PHE A 10 17.19 15.91 -0.82
N VAL A 11 18.12 15.99 0.15
CA VAL A 11 19.49 15.48 0.00
C VAL A 11 19.50 13.97 -0.25
N PHE A 12 18.81 13.20 0.60
CA PHE A 12 18.75 11.74 0.45
C PHE A 12 17.97 11.30 -0.78
N GLY A 13 16.88 12.00 -1.13
CA GLY A 13 16.13 11.76 -2.36
C GLY A 13 16.96 12.05 -3.62
N ALA A 14 17.71 13.15 -3.64
CA ALA A 14 18.63 13.48 -4.71
C ALA A 14 19.77 12.45 -4.83
N LEU A 15 20.29 11.98 -3.69
CA LEU A 15 21.31 10.94 -3.65
C LEU A 15 20.76 9.60 -4.17
N ALA A 16 19.57 9.19 -3.74
CA ALA A 16 18.90 7.99 -4.25
C ALA A 16 18.69 8.08 -5.76
N ASN A 17 18.21 9.22 -6.25
CA ASN A 17 18.06 9.48 -7.68
C ASN A 17 19.40 9.42 -8.44
N ARG A 18 20.49 9.93 -7.84
CA ARG A 18 21.84 9.87 -8.42
C ARG A 18 22.32 8.44 -8.60
N PHE A 19 21.94 7.53 -7.69
CA PHE A 19 22.21 6.10 -7.79
C PHE A 19 21.17 5.33 -8.62
N ARG A 20 20.23 6.01 -9.30
CA ARG A 20 19.12 5.42 -10.07
C ARG A 20 18.17 4.55 -9.23
N ILE A 21 18.10 4.82 -7.93
CA ILE A 21 17.14 4.22 -7.00
C ILE A 21 15.90 5.14 -6.93
N PRO A 22 14.69 4.60 -6.74
CA PRO A 22 13.50 5.43 -6.54
C PRO A 22 13.72 6.47 -5.42
N PRO A 23 13.46 7.78 -5.65
CA PRO A 23 13.65 8.83 -4.65
C PRO A 23 12.92 8.57 -3.34
N LEU A 24 11.82 7.81 -3.38
CA LEU A 24 11.06 7.35 -2.23
C LEU A 24 11.93 6.67 -1.17
N VAL A 25 12.93 5.88 -1.58
CA VAL A 25 13.86 5.22 -0.66
C VAL A 25 14.67 6.27 0.10
N GLY A 26 15.13 7.33 -0.58
CA GLY A 26 15.85 8.43 0.06
C GLY A 26 14.99 9.19 1.07
N TYR A 27 13.71 9.44 0.76
CA TYR A 27 12.79 10.09 1.69
C TYR A 27 12.52 9.22 2.93
N LEU A 28 12.40 7.89 2.78
CA LEU A 28 12.25 6.95 3.89
C LEU A 28 13.47 6.95 4.81
N VAL A 29 14.68 6.89 4.24
CA VAL A 29 15.94 6.97 5.01
C VAL A 29 16.03 8.28 5.78
N ALA A 30 15.69 9.40 5.14
CA ALA A 30 15.63 10.70 5.81
C ALA A 30 14.64 10.69 6.99
N GLY A 31 13.45 10.10 6.81
CA GLY A 31 12.45 9.97 7.87
C GLY A 31 12.94 9.14 9.06
N VAL A 32 13.61 8.02 8.81
CA VAL A 32 14.20 7.17 9.87
C VAL A 32 15.30 7.91 10.64
N LEU A 33 16.11 8.72 9.95
CA LEU A 33 17.21 9.49 10.56
C LEU A 33 16.76 10.70 11.39
N VAL A 34 15.58 11.23 11.12
CA VAL A 34 15.00 12.38 11.84
C VAL A 34 13.88 11.91 12.80
N GLY A 35 13.68 10.60 12.90
CA GLY A 35 12.71 9.96 13.77
C GLY A 35 13.17 9.88 15.23
N PRO A 36 12.27 9.55 16.15
CA PRO A 36 12.57 9.48 17.59
C PRO A 36 13.57 8.37 17.96
N ASN A 37 13.77 7.38 17.07
CA ASN A 37 14.64 6.23 17.30
C ASN A 37 16.12 6.47 16.93
N THR A 38 16.46 7.66 16.43
CA THR A 38 17.84 8.03 16.08
C THR A 38 18.36 9.12 17.04
N PRO A 39 19.59 8.98 17.60
CA PRO A 39 20.14 9.99 18.49
C PRO A 39 20.41 11.28 17.71
N GLY A 40 19.67 12.36 18.02
CA GLY A 40 19.80 13.63 17.33
C GLY A 40 18.53 14.47 17.30
N PHE A 41 18.37 15.23 16.22
CA PHE A 41 17.24 16.14 16.01
C PHE A 41 15.95 15.37 15.70
N VAL A 42 14.99 15.40 16.62
CA VAL A 42 13.68 14.77 16.44
C VAL A 42 12.72 15.77 15.80
N ALA A 43 12.21 15.45 14.62
CA ALA A 43 11.14 16.23 14.01
C ALA A 43 9.81 16.01 14.76
N ASP A 44 8.97 17.03 14.74
CA ASP A 44 7.62 16.93 15.29
C ASP A 44 6.77 15.96 14.45
N ALA A 45 6.50 14.79 15.01
CA ALA A 45 5.75 13.74 14.34
C ALA A 45 4.29 14.14 14.06
N SER A 46 3.71 15.03 14.89
CA SER A 46 2.33 15.48 14.72
C SER A 46 2.18 16.33 13.45
N LEU A 47 3.01 17.38 13.33
CA LEU A 47 3.05 18.24 12.15
C LEU A 47 3.48 17.47 10.89
N ALA A 48 4.42 16.53 11.01
CA ALA A 48 4.83 15.70 9.89
C ALA A 48 3.68 14.83 9.36
N ASN A 49 2.84 14.28 10.26
CA ASN A 49 1.70 13.46 9.88
C ASN A 49 0.61 14.29 9.19
N GLU A 50 0.27 15.47 9.73
CA GLU A 50 -0.71 16.38 9.10
C GLU A 50 -0.27 16.81 7.69
N LEU A 51 1.01 17.16 7.51
CA LEU A 51 1.54 17.51 6.20
C LEU A 51 1.57 16.31 5.24
N ALA A 52 1.88 15.11 5.73
CA ALA A 52 1.87 13.89 4.93
C ALA A 52 0.45 13.56 4.45
N GLU A 53 -0.55 13.70 5.32
CA GLU A 53 -1.96 13.48 4.97
C GLU A 53 -2.41 14.44 3.86
N ILE A 54 -2.16 15.75 4.02
CA ILE A 54 -2.45 16.74 2.98
C ILE A 54 -1.70 16.40 1.68
N GLY A 55 -0.43 16.02 1.76
CA GLY A 55 0.38 15.65 0.60
C GLY A 55 -0.17 14.44 -0.16
N VAL A 56 -0.63 13.41 0.56
CA VAL A 56 -1.27 12.22 -0.02
C VAL A 56 -2.62 12.58 -0.63
N ILE A 57 -3.44 13.39 0.04
CA ILE A 57 -4.72 13.86 -0.51
C ILE A 57 -4.50 14.61 -1.82
N LEU A 58 -3.57 15.56 -1.86
CA LEU A 58 -3.24 16.32 -3.08
C LEU A 58 -2.69 15.41 -4.19
N LEU A 59 -1.87 14.41 -3.84
CA LEU A 59 -1.35 13.44 -4.80
C LEU A 59 -2.47 12.58 -5.40
N MET A 60 -3.31 11.99 -4.55
CA MET A 60 -4.44 11.14 -4.98
C MET A 60 -5.47 11.95 -5.77
N PHE A 61 -5.72 13.20 -5.37
CA PHE A 61 -6.57 14.12 -6.12
C PHE A 61 -5.98 14.46 -7.49
N GLY A 62 -4.69 14.78 -7.55
CA GLY A 62 -3.99 15.05 -8.82
C GLY A 62 -4.02 13.84 -9.75
N VAL A 63 -3.79 12.62 -9.23
CA VAL A 63 -3.97 11.38 -10.00
C VAL A 63 -5.39 11.27 -10.53
N GLY A 64 -6.40 11.53 -9.68
CA GLY A 64 -7.81 11.49 -10.05
C GLY A 64 -8.18 12.46 -11.17
N LEU A 65 -7.66 13.69 -11.15
CA LEU A 65 -7.92 14.70 -12.20
C LEU A 65 -7.38 14.29 -13.57
N HIS A 66 -6.26 13.57 -13.61
CA HIS A 66 -5.65 13.09 -14.85
C HIS A 66 -6.28 11.80 -15.38
N PHE A 67 -7.23 11.20 -14.67
CA PHE A 67 -7.76 9.88 -14.96
C PHE A 67 -9.25 9.94 -15.30
N SER A 68 -9.65 9.42 -16.46
CA SER A 68 -11.06 9.33 -16.81
C SER A 68 -11.63 7.95 -16.44
N LEU A 69 -12.87 7.90 -15.95
CA LEU A 69 -13.57 6.62 -15.72
C LEU A 69 -13.68 5.77 -17.00
N LYS A 70 -13.69 6.43 -18.17
CA LYS A 70 -13.70 5.77 -19.49
C LYS A 70 -12.39 5.00 -19.72
N ASP A 71 -11.26 5.57 -19.32
CA ASP A 71 -9.95 4.93 -19.38
C ASP A 71 -9.90 3.65 -18.55
N LEU A 72 -10.49 3.66 -17.34
CA LEU A 72 -10.62 2.47 -16.50
C LEU A 72 -11.49 1.38 -17.15
N LEU A 73 -12.67 1.77 -17.64
CA LEU A 73 -13.59 0.86 -18.30
C LEU A 73 -12.98 0.23 -19.56
N SER A 74 -12.09 0.94 -20.25
CA SER A 74 -11.41 0.44 -21.45
C SER A 74 -10.48 -0.74 -21.18
N VAL A 75 -9.91 -0.83 -19.97
CA VAL A 75 -8.93 -1.87 -19.59
C VAL A 75 -9.50 -2.97 -18.68
N ARG A 76 -10.81 -2.91 -18.35
CA ARG A 76 -11.46 -3.83 -17.39
C ARG A 76 -11.26 -5.31 -17.72
N ALA A 77 -11.21 -5.65 -19.02
CA ALA A 77 -11.06 -7.03 -19.48
C ALA A 77 -9.69 -7.64 -19.13
N ILE A 78 -8.68 -6.79 -18.90
CA ILE A 78 -7.33 -7.21 -18.52
C ILE A 78 -7.12 -6.99 -17.01
N ALA A 79 -7.51 -5.83 -16.49
CA ALA A 79 -7.30 -5.45 -15.10
C ALA A 79 -8.08 -6.33 -14.10
N VAL A 80 -9.36 -6.63 -14.37
CA VAL A 80 -10.21 -7.36 -13.42
C VAL A 80 -9.74 -8.81 -13.24
N PRO A 81 -9.54 -9.61 -14.31
CA PRO A 81 -9.05 -10.98 -14.14
C PRO A 81 -7.64 -11.01 -13.56
N GLY A 82 -6.78 -10.08 -13.97
CA GLY A 82 -5.41 -9.97 -13.45
C GLY A 82 -5.37 -9.78 -11.93
N ALA A 83 -6.14 -8.82 -11.42
CA ALA A 83 -6.24 -8.57 -9.99
C ALA A 83 -6.77 -9.79 -9.22
N ILE A 84 -7.88 -10.40 -9.68
CA ILE A 84 -8.46 -11.58 -9.01
C ILE A 84 -7.47 -12.74 -8.96
N VAL A 85 -6.79 -13.03 -10.07
CA VAL A 85 -5.82 -14.12 -10.15
C VAL A 85 -4.62 -13.86 -9.24
N GLN A 86 -4.09 -12.64 -9.23
CA GLN A 86 -2.96 -12.30 -8.36
C GLN A 86 -3.35 -12.31 -6.88
N ILE A 87 -4.53 -11.82 -6.52
CA ILE A 87 -5.03 -11.89 -5.14
C ILE A 87 -5.17 -13.33 -4.69
N GLY A 88 -5.82 -14.16 -5.51
CA GLY A 88 -5.97 -15.58 -5.22
C GLY A 88 -4.62 -16.28 -5.09
N PHE A 89 -3.69 -16.02 -6.01
CA PHE A 89 -2.36 -16.62 -6.01
C PHE A 89 -1.53 -16.19 -4.79
N ALA A 90 -1.46 -14.90 -4.49
CA ALA A 90 -0.74 -14.39 -3.32
C ALA A 90 -1.34 -14.92 -2.01
N THR A 91 -2.67 -14.99 -1.94
CA THR A 91 -3.38 -15.54 -0.77
C THR A 91 -3.06 -17.02 -0.59
N LEU A 92 -3.09 -17.81 -1.67
CA LEU A 92 -2.74 -19.23 -1.61
C LEU A 92 -1.29 -19.46 -1.16
N LEU A 93 -0.35 -18.65 -1.66
CA LEU A 93 1.04 -18.71 -1.20
C LEU A 93 1.18 -18.35 0.28
N GLY A 94 0.47 -17.31 0.74
CA GLY A 94 0.46 -16.92 2.15
C GLY A 94 -0.14 -17.99 3.06
N VAL A 95 -1.27 -18.60 2.66
CA VAL A 95 -1.87 -19.73 3.36
C VAL A 95 -0.92 -20.92 3.41
N GLY A 96 -0.25 -21.24 2.29
CA GLY A 96 0.74 -22.31 2.22
C GLY A 96 1.91 -22.07 3.18
N LEU A 97 2.43 -20.84 3.23
CA LEU A 97 3.49 -20.46 4.17
C LEU A 97 3.02 -20.53 5.62
N ALA A 98 1.82 -20.02 5.93
CA ALA A 98 1.24 -20.08 7.26
C ALA A 98 1.03 -21.53 7.73
N TRP A 99 0.61 -22.41 6.83
CA TRP A 99 0.46 -23.84 7.12
C TRP A 99 1.80 -24.50 7.45
N LEU A 100 2.88 -24.17 6.72
CA LEU A 100 4.23 -24.62 7.04
C LEU A 100 4.72 -24.11 8.41
N LEU A 101 4.25 -22.94 8.84
CA LEU A 101 4.53 -22.37 10.16
C LEU A 101 3.61 -22.92 11.27
N GLY A 102 2.69 -23.83 10.94
CA GLY A 102 1.74 -24.43 11.89
C GLY A 102 0.58 -23.52 12.30
N TRP A 103 0.30 -22.47 11.54
CA TRP A 103 -0.79 -21.53 11.85
C TRP A 103 -2.15 -22.10 11.43
N PRO A 104 -3.24 -21.73 12.13
CA PRO A 104 -4.60 -22.13 11.74
C PRO A 104 -4.99 -21.53 10.39
N LEU A 105 -5.88 -22.20 9.66
CA LEU A 105 -6.33 -21.80 8.32
C LEU A 105 -6.87 -20.36 8.29
N GLY A 106 -7.61 -19.94 9.31
CA GLY A 106 -8.10 -18.56 9.43
C GLY A 106 -6.97 -17.52 9.48
N ALA A 107 -5.94 -17.76 10.29
CA ALA A 107 -4.77 -16.90 10.36
C ALA A 107 -3.99 -16.90 9.04
N GLY A 108 -3.86 -18.07 8.40
CA GLY A 108 -3.23 -18.19 7.09
C GLY A 108 -3.97 -17.43 5.98
N LEU A 109 -5.31 -17.41 6.02
CA LEU A 109 -6.13 -16.68 5.05
C LEU A 109 -5.98 -15.17 5.23
N VAL A 110 -6.05 -14.68 6.47
CA VAL A 110 -5.82 -13.25 6.77
C VAL A 110 -4.39 -12.84 6.38
N PHE A 111 -3.41 -13.68 6.69
CA PHE A 111 -2.01 -13.44 6.32
C PHE A 111 -1.82 -13.40 4.80
N GLY A 112 -2.42 -14.34 4.07
CA GLY A 112 -2.38 -14.36 2.60
C GLY A 112 -3.05 -13.15 1.96
N LEU A 113 -4.21 -12.72 2.47
CA LEU A 113 -4.86 -11.49 2.03
C LEU A 113 -3.97 -10.27 2.31
N ALA A 114 -3.36 -10.18 3.50
CA ALA A 114 -2.46 -9.09 3.84
C ALA A 114 -1.23 -9.04 2.91
N LEU A 115 -0.67 -10.19 2.54
CA LEU A 115 0.43 -10.27 1.57
C LEU A 115 0.02 -9.90 0.13
N SER A 116 -1.26 -10.03 -0.20
CA SER A 116 -1.77 -9.72 -1.52
C SER A 116 -1.82 -8.22 -1.80
N VAL A 117 -1.87 -7.36 -0.76
CA VAL A 117 -2.05 -5.91 -0.92
C VAL A 117 -0.78 -5.25 -1.46
N ALA A 118 -0.91 -4.58 -2.60
CA ALA A 118 0.09 -3.69 -3.16
C ALA A 118 -0.08 -2.24 -2.64
N SER A 119 1.02 -1.50 -2.55
CA SER A 119 0.96 -0.08 -2.21
C SER A 119 0.57 0.77 -3.43
N THR A 120 -0.69 1.21 -3.45
CA THR A 120 -1.27 2.05 -4.51
C THR A 120 -0.51 3.35 -4.68
N VAL A 121 -0.25 4.08 -3.58
CA VAL A 121 0.46 5.37 -3.59
C VAL A 121 1.86 5.24 -4.19
N VAL A 122 2.60 4.20 -3.82
CA VAL A 122 3.97 3.99 -4.31
C VAL A 122 3.98 3.70 -5.80
N LEU A 123 3.09 2.81 -6.27
CA LEU A 123 3.00 2.48 -7.69
C LEU A 123 2.53 3.68 -8.53
N LEU A 124 1.51 4.41 -8.06
CA LEU A 124 1.02 5.62 -8.73
C LEU A 124 2.12 6.67 -8.86
N ARG A 125 2.84 6.93 -7.77
CA ARG A 125 3.99 7.85 -7.79
C ARG A 125 5.07 7.39 -8.77
N ALA A 126 5.41 6.10 -8.78
CA ALA A 126 6.40 5.55 -9.70
C ALA A 126 5.97 5.69 -11.18
N LEU A 127 4.68 5.53 -11.48
CA LEU A 127 4.12 5.76 -12.80
C LEU A 127 4.14 7.25 -13.18
N GLN A 128 3.87 8.15 -12.24
CA GLN A 128 3.95 9.61 -12.47
C GLN A 128 5.38 10.07 -12.74
N GLU A 129 6.34 9.63 -11.94
CA GLU A 129 7.76 9.96 -12.10
C GLU A 129 8.28 9.54 -13.48
N ARG A 130 7.74 8.44 -14.03
CA ARG A 130 8.05 7.93 -15.38
C ARG A 130 7.13 8.46 -16.48
N ARG A 131 6.15 9.32 -16.17
CA ARG A 131 5.12 9.84 -17.08
C ARG A 131 4.32 8.74 -17.80
N LEU A 132 4.09 7.61 -17.13
CA LEU A 132 3.42 6.43 -17.69
C LEU A 132 1.91 6.41 -17.46
N ILE A 133 1.35 7.24 -16.58
CA ILE A 133 -0.08 7.20 -16.19
C ILE A 133 -1.03 7.25 -17.40
N GLY A 134 -0.79 8.12 -18.38
CA GLY A 134 -1.66 8.27 -19.55
C GLY A 134 -1.49 7.20 -20.63
N THR A 135 -0.52 6.28 -20.46
CA THR A 135 -0.30 5.18 -21.40
C THR A 135 -1.27 4.03 -21.13
N GLU A 136 -1.46 3.16 -22.12
CA GLU A 136 -2.27 1.95 -21.94
C GLU A 136 -1.79 1.09 -20.77
N ARG A 137 -0.47 0.93 -20.62
CA ARG A 137 0.14 0.20 -19.49
C ARG A 137 -0.14 0.88 -18.15
N GLY A 138 -0.10 2.21 -18.11
CA GLY A 138 -0.47 3.01 -16.93
C GLY A 138 -1.94 2.81 -16.56
N ARG A 139 -2.85 2.88 -17.54
CA ARG A 139 -4.28 2.62 -17.34
C ARG A 139 -4.55 1.22 -16.81
N ILE A 140 -3.91 0.19 -17.37
CA ILE A 140 -4.03 -1.20 -16.89
C ILE A 140 -3.55 -1.30 -15.45
N ALA A 141 -2.38 -0.74 -15.11
CA ALA A 141 -1.83 -0.79 -13.76
C ALA A 141 -2.73 -0.07 -12.73
N VAL A 142 -3.23 1.12 -13.05
CA VAL A 142 -4.18 1.86 -12.20
C VAL A 142 -5.48 1.08 -12.05
N GLY A 143 -6.02 0.54 -13.14
CA GLY A 143 -7.25 -0.23 -13.08
C GLY A 143 -7.14 -1.52 -12.28
N TRP A 144 -5.99 -2.18 -12.36
CA TRP A 144 -5.67 -3.33 -11.52
C TRP A 144 -5.68 -2.94 -10.05
N LEU A 145 -4.96 -1.88 -9.66
CA LEU A 145 -4.91 -1.37 -8.29
C LEU A 145 -6.31 -1.05 -7.73
N ILE A 146 -7.18 -0.44 -8.55
CA ILE A 146 -8.55 -0.10 -8.11
C ILE A 146 -9.38 -1.36 -7.84
N VAL A 147 -9.29 -2.36 -8.72
CA VAL A 147 -10.01 -3.63 -8.53
C VAL A 147 -9.50 -4.35 -7.29
N GLU A 148 -8.18 -4.35 -7.09
CA GLU A 148 -7.54 -4.96 -5.94
C GLU A 148 -7.97 -4.31 -4.62
N ASP A 149 -7.92 -2.97 -4.54
CA ASP A 149 -8.34 -2.21 -3.35
C ASP A 149 -9.82 -2.45 -3.03
N LEU A 150 -10.70 -2.44 -4.05
CA LEU A 150 -12.12 -2.71 -3.86
C LEU A 150 -12.37 -4.15 -3.36
N ALA A 151 -11.68 -5.13 -3.94
CA ALA A 151 -11.77 -6.52 -3.50
C ALA A 151 -11.27 -6.69 -2.06
N MET A 152 -10.19 -5.99 -1.69
CA MET A 152 -9.62 -6.02 -0.35
C MET A 152 -10.56 -5.38 0.68
N VAL A 153 -11.15 -4.23 0.38
CA VAL A 153 -12.16 -3.59 1.24
C VAL A 153 -13.32 -4.55 1.50
N LEU A 154 -13.84 -5.20 0.45
CA LEU A 154 -14.90 -6.20 0.60
C LEU A 154 -14.45 -7.39 1.46
N ALA A 155 -13.25 -7.91 1.22
CA ALA A 155 -12.70 -9.02 2.00
C ALA A 155 -12.57 -8.66 3.49
N LEU A 156 -11.99 -7.49 3.80
CA LEU A 156 -11.82 -7.00 5.17
C LEU A 156 -13.16 -6.75 5.88
N VAL A 157 -14.17 -6.24 5.18
CA VAL A 157 -15.52 -6.07 5.73
C VAL A 157 -16.19 -7.41 6.04
N LEU A 158 -15.89 -8.45 5.26
CA LEU A 158 -16.44 -9.80 5.44
C LEU A 158 -15.68 -10.64 6.49
N LEU A 159 -14.44 -10.27 6.83
CA LEU A 159 -13.61 -11.02 7.78
C LEU A 159 -14.29 -11.26 9.14
N PRO A 160 -14.90 -10.26 9.82
CA PRO A 160 -15.55 -10.49 11.11
C PRO A 160 -16.68 -11.52 11.04
N ALA A 161 -17.46 -11.51 9.95
CA ALA A 161 -18.55 -12.47 9.73
C ALA A 161 -18.03 -13.89 9.50
N LEU A 162 -16.84 -14.02 8.90
CA LEU A 162 -16.19 -15.30 8.62
C LEU A 162 -15.32 -15.80 9.78
N ALA A 163 -14.98 -14.96 10.75
CA ALA A 163 -14.07 -15.28 11.85
C ALA A 163 -14.51 -16.52 12.65
N GLY A 164 -15.82 -16.66 12.91
CA GLY A 164 -16.37 -17.84 13.61
C GLY A 164 -16.24 -19.14 12.82
N VAL A 165 -16.32 -19.09 11.49
CA VAL A 165 -16.15 -20.25 10.59
C VAL A 165 -14.68 -20.58 10.36
N LEU A 166 -13.80 -19.57 10.41
CA LEU A 166 -12.36 -19.69 10.17
C LEU A 166 -11.55 -20.14 11.41
N GLY A 167 -12.23 -20.54 12.49
CA GLY A 167 -11.58 -21.05 13.70
C GLY A 167 -11.16 -19.98 14.70
N GLY A 168 -11.68 -18.75 14.57
CA GLY A 168 -11.59 -17.74 15.62
C GLY A 168 -12.46 -18.16 16.79
N GLN A 169 -11.91 -18.94 17.71
CA GLN A 169 -12.50 -19.11 19.04
C GLN A 169 -12.43 -17.74 19.71
N ALA A 170 -13.51 -16.97 19.62
CA ALA A 170 -13.73 -15.86 20.52
C ALA A 170 -13.72 -16.45 21.93
N GLN A 171 -12.60 -16.26 22.63
CA GLN A 171 -12.52 -16.55 24.05
C GLN A 171 -13.52 -15.60 24.72
N VAL A 172 -14.71 -16.13 24.97
CA VAL A 172 -15.70 -15.49 25.83
C VAL A 172 -15.11 -15.59 27.22
N ASP A 173 -14.45 -14.52 27.66
CA ASP A 173 -14.05 -14.36 29.05
C ASP A 173 -15.33 -14.35 29.90
N ASP A 174 -15.62 -15.49 30.49
CA ASP A 174 -16.68 -15.69 31.47
C ASP A 174 -16.23 -15.04 32.78
N HIS A 175 -16.43 -13.72 32.89
CA HIS A 175 -16.37 -13.02 34.17
C HIS A 175 -17.70 -13.24 34.91
N THR A 176 -17.66 -14.25 35.78
CA THR A 176 -18.55 -14.47 36.93
C THR A 176 -19.02 -13.20 37.63
#